data_AF-A0A2V9V045-F1
#
_entry.id   AF-A0A2V9V045-F1
#
_cell.length_a   1.000
_cell.length_b   1.000
_cell.length_c   1.000
_cell.angle_alpha   90.00
_cell.angle_beta   90.00
_cell.angle_gamma   90.00
#
_symmetry.space_group_name_H-M   'P 1'
#
loop_
_entity.id
_entity.type
_entity.pdbx_description
1 polymer ?
#
loop_
_entity_poly.entity_id
_entity_poly.type
_entity_poly.pdbx_seq_one_letter_code
_entity_poly.pdbx_strand_id
1 'polypeptide(L)'
;AIDGRQRLPVRVRYSPDFRQDPEELRNNVLVTASNGAQIPLGQVADLGVVMGPSMISSENGLLRGSVLMNVRGRDVGGFVDEAQRAVAREVKMPPGYYIEWSGQYENQISAKKRLELVIPVVFLIIFLLLYKTYNSFKEASHVILAVPFALSGGVFLLKLLGYNFSVAVWVGFIALFGTAVQTGVVMVIY
;
A
#
# COMPACT_ATOMS: atom_id res chain seq x y z
N ALA A 1 41.13 18.90 -7.72
CA ALA A 1 42.30 18.67 -8.59
C ALA A 1 41.91 17.60 -9.61
N ILE A 2 42.43 17.68 -10.83
CA ILE A 2 42.20 16.66 -11.86
C ILE A 2 43.44 15.76 -11.84
N ASP A 3 43.27 14.49 -11.50
CA ASP A 3 44.32 13.49 -11.55
C ASP A 3 43.93 12.45 -12.62
N GLY A 4 44.47 12.61 -13.83
CA GLY A 4 44.09 11.82 -15.00
C GLY A 4 42.58 11.91 -15.31
N ARG A 5 41.86 10.78 -15.19
CA ARG A 5 40.39 10.69 -15.36
C ARG A 5 39.61 10.85 -14.06
N GLN A 6 40.26 10.84 -12.90
CA GLN A 6 39.59 10.97 -11.61
C GLN A 6 39.32 12.43 -11.29
N ARG A 7 38.10 12.72 -10.82
CA ARG A 7 37.72 14.05 -10.32
C ARG A 7 37.65 14.01 -8.81
N LEU A 8 38.59 14.69 -8.16
CA LEU A 8 38.64 14.81 -6.70
C LEU A 8 38.15 16.19 -6.26
N PRO A 9 37.11 16.27 -5.40
CA PRO A 9 36.63 17.52 -4.84
C PRO A 9 37.68 18.09 -3.87
N VAL A 10 37.92 19.41 -3.95
CA VAL A 10 38.78 20.13 -3.01
C VAL A 10 37.90 21.10 -2.22
N ARG A 11 38.03 21.10 -0.88
CA ARG A 11 37.24 21.95 0.01
C ARG A 11 38.16 22.60 1.04
N VAL A 12 37.95 23.90 1.28
CA VAL A 12 38.57 24.64 2.40
C VAL A 12 37.58 24.65 3.57
N ARG A 13 38.06 24.38 4.79
CA ARG A 13 37.24 24.34 6.00
C ARG A 13 38.10 24.65 7.23
N TYR A 14 37.55 25.36 8.21
CA TYR A 14 38.17 25.57 9.53
C TYR A 14 38.44 24.23 10.24
N SER A 15 39.47 24.23 11.11
CA SER A 15 39.80 23.10 11.98
C SER A 15 38.58 22.72 12.84
N PRO A 16 38.36 21.43 13.16
CA PRO A 16 37.24 20.99 13.99
C PRO A 16 37.05 21.80 15.27
N ASP A 17 38.14 22.21 15.93
CA ASP A 17 38.13 22.91 17.23
C ASP A 17 37.36 24.22 17.21
N PHE A 18 37.28 24.90 16.07
CA PHE A 18 36.54 26.17 15.92
C PHE A 18 35.03 25.97 15.70
N ARG A 19 34.54 24.71 15.67
CA ARG A 19 33.19 24.38 15.18
C ARG A 19 32.58 23.12 15.79
N GLN A 20 33.06 22.67 16.94
CA GLN A 20 32.50 21.48 17.61
C GLN A 20 31.16 21.80 18.27
N ASP A 21 31.02 23.05 18.71
CA ASP A 21 29.96 23.55 19.57
C ASP A 21 29.51 24.96 19.12
N PRO A 22 28.26 25.33 19.45
CA PRO A 22 27.71 26.64 19.10
C PRO A 22 28.52 27.82 19.66
N GLU A 23 29.12 27.68 20.84
CA GLU A 23 29.93 28.73 21.47
C GLU A 23 31.27 28.96 20.76
N GLU A 24 31.93 27.89 20.32
CA GLU A 24 33.14 27.99 19.50
C GLU A 24 32.84 28.65 18.13
N LEU A 25 31.70 28.29 17.53
CA LEU A 25 31.23 28.93 16.30
C LEU A 25 30.97 30.43 16.50
N ARG A 26 30.43 30.85 17.66
CA ARG A 26 30.13 32.25 17.97
C ARG A 26 31.40 33.08 18.15
N ASN A 27 32.36 32.57 18.92
CA ASN A 27 33.48 33.34 19.41
C ASN A 27 34.74 33.23 18.54
N ASN A 28 34.98 32.05 17.95
CA ASN A 28 36.28 31.74 17.36
C ASN A 28 36.26 31.67 15.83
N VAL A 29 35.08 31.60 15.20
CA VAL A 29 34.95 31.77 13.74
C VAL A 29 34.95 33.25 13.41
N LEU A 30 36.00 33.68 12.70
CA LEU A 30 36.17 35.07 12.27
C LEU A 30 35.68 35.26 10.83
N VAL A 31 35.02 36.39 10.61
CA VAL A 31 34.55 36.87 9.31
C VAL A 31 35.23 38.20 9.01
N THR A 32 35.84 38.31 7.83
CA THR A 32 36.50 39.55 7.39
C THR A 32 35.43 40.57 6.96
N ALA A 33 35.39 41.71 7.65
CA ALA A 33 34.56 42.86 7.28
C ALA A 33 35.15 43.59 6.06
N SER A 34 34.32 44.43 5.42
CA SER A 34 34.69 45.19 4.21
C SER A 34 35.93 46.09 4.39
N ASN A 35 36.22 46.47 5.64
CA ASN A 35 37.38 47.27 6.03
C ASN A 35 38.60 46.42 6.42
N GLY A 36 38.56 45.10 6.24
CA GLY A 36 39.62 44.16 6.60
C GLY A 36 39.64 43.73 8.07
N ALA A 37 38.76 44.27 8.92
CA ALA A 37 38.68 43.85 10.32
C ALA A 37 38.15 42.41 10.45
N GLN A 38 38.68 41.66 11.40
CA GLN A 38 38.21 40.32 11.73
C GLN A 38 37.15 40.41 12.83
N ILE A 39 35.92 39.98 12.53
CA ILE A 39 34.79 40.06 13.44
C ILE A 39 34.30 38.64 13.77
N PRO A 40 34.11 38.28 15.05
CA PRO A 40 33.51 37.00 15.43
C PRO A 40 32.11 36.82 14.86
N LEU A 41 31.77 35.60 14.43
CA LEU A 41 30.48 35.28 13.81
C LEU A 41 29.27 35.64 14.71
N GLY A 42 29.42 35.51 16.03
CA GLY A 42 28.37 35.86 16.99
C GLY A 42 28.01 37.36 17.05
N GLN A 43 28.87 38.26 16.53
CA GLN A 43 28.56 39.69 16.44
C GLN A 43 27.74 40.04 15.20
N VAL A 44 27.63 39.13 14.23
CA VAL A 44 26.95 39.35 12.94
C VAL A 44 25.72 38.47 12.74
N ALA A 45 25.60 37.37 13.49
CA ALA A 45 24.47 36.44 13.40
C ALA A 45 24.10 35.84 14.77
N ASP A 46 22.80 35.61 14.99
CA ASP A 46 22.34 34.81 16.12
C ASP A 46 22.37 33.33 15.78
N LEU A 47 22.89 32.52 16.70
CA LEU A 47 23.15 31.10 16.52
C LEU A 47 22.38 30.33 17.60
N GLY A 48 21.42 29.51 17.21
CA GLY A 48 20.61 28.73 18.15
C GLY A 48 20.40 27.30 17.68
N VAL A 49 20.30 26.36 18.63
CA VAL A 49 19.90 24.98 18.32
C VAL A 49 18.38 24.91 18.38
N VAL A 50 17.76 24.59 17.25
CA VAL A 50 16.31 24.48 17.12
C VAL A 50 15.92 23.08 16.65
N MET A 51 14.78 22.58 17.11
CA MET A 51 14.19 21.36 16.57
C MET A 51 13.50 21.68 15.24
N GLY A 52 13.83 20.91 14.20
CA GLY A 52 13.24 21.03 12.87
C GLY A 52 12.83 19.66 12.32
N PRO A 53 12.10 19.63 11.19
CA PRO A 53 11.75 18.38 10.55
C PRO A 53 13.01 17.65 10.09
N SER A 54 13.13 16.37 10.46
CA SER A 54 14.24 15.51 10.00
C SER A 54 14.12 15.20 8.51
N MET A 55 12.88 15.14 8.00
CA MET A 55 12.57 14.91 6.60
C MET A 55 11.21 15.55 6.28
N ILE A 56 11.14 16.24 5.15
CA ILE A 56 9.89 16.76 4.61
C ILE A 56 9.46 15.80 3.50
N SER A 57 8.38 15.04 3.74
CA SER A 57 7.80 14.15 2.73
C SER A 57 6.54 14.78 2.16
N SER A 58 6.41 14.69 0.84
CA SER A 58 5.21 15.12 0.12
C SER A 58 4.76 14.05 -0.86
N GLU A 59 3.46 14.04 -1.12
CA GLU A 59 2.81 13.17 -2.10
C GLU A 59 1.69 13.97 -2.75
N ASN A 60 1.61 13.95 -4.08
CA ASN A 60 0.63 14.72 -4.86
C ASN A 60 0.59 16.23 -4.52
N GLY A 61 1.73 16.81 -4.15
CA GLY A 61 1.83 18.24 -3.80
C GLY A 61 1.39 18.58 -2.38
N LEU A 62 1.04 17.58 -1.56
CA LEU A 62 0.62 17.76 -0.17
C LEU A 62 1.68 17.19 0.77
N LEU A 63 1.91 17.86 1.91
CA LEU A 63 2.78 17.35 2.96
C LEU A 63 2.14 16.13 3.61
N ARG A 64 2.92 15.07 3.81
CA ARG A 64 2.42 13.84 4.42
C ARG A 64 3.22 13.43 5.64
N GLY A 65 2.51 12.92 6.64
CA GLY A 65 3.06 12.12 7.73
C GLY A 65 2.66 10.66 7.53
N SER A 66 3.59 9.73 7.70
CA SER A 66 3.33 8.30 7.53
C SER A 66 3.37 7.56 8.86
N VAL A 67 2.34 6.77 9.14
CA VAL A 67 2.29 5.83 10.27
C VAL A 67 2.34 4.43 9.71
N LEU A 68 3.44 3.72 9.96
CA LEU A 68 3.68 2.39 9.45
C LEU A 68 3.14 1.35 10.45
N MET A 69 2.29 0.44 9.98
CA MET A 69 1.71 -0.62 10.80
C MET A 69 1.86 -1.97 10.11
N ASN A 70 2.25 -2.98 10.89
CA ASN A 70 2.37 -4.36 10.41
C ASN A 70 1.31 -5.23 11.09
N VAL A 71 0.40 -5.79 10.28
CA VAL A 71 -0.63 -6.72 10.75
C VAL A 71 -0.07 -8.15 10.74
N ARG A 72 -0.24 -8.89 11.84
CA ARG A 72 0.17 -10.30 11.96
C ARG A 72 -0.96 -11.12 12.58
N GLY A 73 -1.10 -12.36 12.11
CA GLY A 73 -2.06 -13.32 12.69
C GLY A 73 -3.54 -13.05 12.39
N ARG A 74 -3.86 -12.07 11.53
CA ARG A 74 -5.23 -11.77 11.08
C ARG A 74 -5.25 -11.17 9.67
N ASP A 75 -6.43 -11.04 9.10
CA ASP A 75 -6.63 -10.47 7.77
C ASP A 75 -6.41 -8.94 7.76
N VAL A 76 -5.76 -8.45 6.70
CA VAL A 76 -5.41 -7.03 6.55
C VAL A 76 -6.66 -6.17 6.34
N GLY A 77 -7.59 -6.62 5.49
CA GLY A 77 -8.81 -5.88 5.17
C GLY A 77 -9.68 -5.59 6.38
N GLY A 78 -10.03 -6.62 7.14
CA GLY A 78 -10.83 -6.50 8.36
C GLY A 78 -10.14 -5.73 9.47
N PHE A 79 -8.80 -5.82 9.57
CA PHE A 79 -8.04 -4.95 10.47
C PHE A 79 -8.17 -3.48 10.08
N VAL A 80 -7.98 -3.13 8.79
CA VAL A 80 -8.07 -1.74 8.34
C VAL A 80 -9.49 -1.20 8.50
N ASP A 81 -10.53 -2.00 8.20
CA ASP A 81 -11.93 -1.61 8.39
C ASP A 81 -12.27 -1.36 9.88
N GLU A 82 -11.65 -2.10 10.80
CA GLU A 82 -11.76 -1.87 12.25
C GLU A 82 -11.00 -0.61 12.67
N ALA A 83 -9.76 -0.46 12.22
CA ALA A 83 -8.90 0.67 12.53
C ALA A 83 -9.47 1.99 12.00
N GLN A 84 -10.02 2.00 10.78
CA GLN A 84 -10.68 3.17 10.19
C GLN A 84 -11.87 3.62 11.06
N ARG A 85 -12.66 2.68 11.57
CA ARG A 85 -13.79 2.98 12.47
C ARG A 85 -13.31 3.49 13.83
N ALA A 86 -12.24 2.93 14.39
CA ALA A 86 -11.66 3.40 15.64
C ALA A 86 -11.09 4.82 15.50
N VAL A 87 -10.28 5.06 14.47
CA VAL A 87 -9.65 6.37 14.18
C VAL A 87 -10.71 7.43 13.90
N ALA A 88 -11.76 7.11 13.14
CA ALA A 88 -12.85 8.05 12.87
C ALA A 88 -13.63 8.45 14.14
N ARG A 89 -13.64 7.62 15.19
CA ARG A 89 -14.31 7.93 16.46
C ARG A 89 -13.41 8.72 17.42
N GLU A 90 -12.15 8.34 17.53
CA GLU A 90 -11.25 8.88 18.57
C GLU A 90 -10.41 10.05 18.09
N VAL A 91 -10.14 10.15 16.79
CA VAL A 91 -9.23 11.17 16.24
C VAL A 91 -10.02 12.23 15.49
N LYS A 92 -10.09 13.42 16.08
CA LYS A 92 -10.64 14.61 15.40
C LYS A 92 -9.53 15.30 14.61
N MET A 93 -9.63 15.25 13.29
CA MET A 93 -8.66 15.91 12.42
C MET A 93 -8.91 17.42 12.36
N PRO A 94 -7.85 18.25 12.46
CA PRO A 94 -7.97 19.68 12.20
C PRO A 94 -8.39 19.94 10.74
N PRO A 95 -8.99 21.10 10.43
CA PRO A 95 -9.32 21.49 9.07
C PRO A 95 -8.08 21.44 8.15
N GLY A 96 -8.25 20.90 6.94
CA GLY A 96 -7.18 20.78 5.95
C GLY A 96 -6.32 19.50 6.06
N TYR A 97 -6.56 18.66 7.07
CA TYR A 97 -5.93 17.34 7.19
C TYR A 97 -6.91 16.24 6.81
N TYR A 98 -6.40 15.21 6.15
CA TYR A 98 -7.12 13.98 5.88
C TYR A 98 -6.22 12.78 6.11
N ILE A 99 -6.85 11.63 6.31
CA ILE A 99 -6.18 10.35 6.49
C ILE A 99 -6.43 9.52 5.25
N GLU A 100 -5.35 8.92 4.74
CA GLU A 100 -5.41 7.97 3.65
C GLU A 100 -4.79 6.64 4.08
N TRP A 101 -5.47 5.54 3.78
CA TRP A 101 -5.03 4.19 4.09
C TRP A 101 -4.41 3.57 2.84
N SER A 102 -3.08 3.42 2.83
CA SER A 102 -2.34 2.88 1.70
C SER A 102 -1.64 1.55 2.04
N GLY A 103 -0.90 1.00 1.09
CA GLY A 103 -0.15 -0.25 1.21
C GLY A 103 -0.90 -1.44 0.61
N GLN A 104 -0.77 -2.62 1.22
CA GLN A 104 -1.38 -3.85 0.71
C GLN A 104 -2.92 -3.79 0.64
N TYR A 105 -3.53 -2.95 1.48
CA TYR A 105 -4.98 -2.74 1.50
C TYR A 105 -5.52 -2.13 0.20
N GLU A 106 -4.80 -1.17 -0.38
CA GLU A 106 -5.20 -0.53 -1.64
C GLU A 106 -5.25 -1.54 -2.81
N ASN A 107 -4.25 -2.43 -2.87
CA ASN A 107 -4.21 -3.52 -3.82
C ASN A 107 -5.37 -4.50 -3.58
N GLN A 108 -5.70 -4.79 -2.32
CA GLN A 108 -6.83 -5.66 -1.96
C GLN A 108 -8.17 -5.06 -2.40
N ILE A 109 -8.40 -3.76 -2.15
CA ILE A 109 -9.62 -3.07 -2.60
C ILE A 109 -9.71 -3.10 -4.12
N SER A 110 -8.63 -2.76 -4.82
CA SER A 110 -8.60 -2.71 -6.27
C SER A 110 -8.89 -4.08 -6.88
N ALA A 111 -8.32 -5.15 -6.32
CA ALA A 111 -8.60 -6.53 -6.72
C ALA A 111 -10.07 -6.90 -6.44
N LYS A 112 -10.61 -6.57 -5.27
CA LYS A 112 -12.01 -6.83 -4.91
C LYS A 112 -12.98 -6.16 -5.89
N LYS A 113 -12.79 -4.87 -6.18
CA LYS A 113 -13.62 -4.13 -7.16
C LYS A 113 -13.59 -4.77 -8.55
N ARG A 114 -12.42 -5.23 -8.99
CA ARG A 114 -12.30 -5.95 -10.26
C ARG A 114 -13.06 -7.27 -10.23
N LEU A 115 -12.92 -8.07 -9.17
CA LEU A 115 -13.63 -9.35 -9.03
C LEU A 115 -15.15 -9.17 -8.97
N GLU A 116 -15.64 -8.13 -8.29
CA GLU A 116 -17.07 -7.78 -8.24
C GLU A 116 -17.67 -7.52 -9.64
N LEU A 117 -16.87 -7.04 -10.59
CA LEU A 117 -17.29 -6.83 -11.98
C LEU A 117 -17.04 -8.06 -12.85
N VAL A 118 -15.88 -8.70 -12.71
CA VAL A 118 -15.46 -9.83 -13.56
C VAL A 118 -16.31 -11.07 -13.30
N ILE A 119 -16.63 -11.38 -12.03
CA ILE A 119 -17.40 -12.59 -11.67
C ILE A 119 -18.77 -12.60 -12.37
N PRO A 120 -19.64 -11.57 -12.24
CA PRO A 120 -20.92 -11.54 -12.94
C PRO A 120 -20.80 -11.64 -14.46
N VAL A 121 -19.80 -10.98 -15.06
CA VAL A 121 -19.58 -11.01 -16.51
C VAL A 121 -19.23 -12.42 -16.99
N VAL A 122 -18.36 -13.13 -16.26
CA VAL A 122 -18.00 -14.52 -16.59
C VAL A 122 -19.22 -15.44 -16.47
N PHE A 123 -20.00 -15.32 -15.38
CA PHE A 123 -21.23 -16.09 -15.22
C PHE A 123 -22.24 -15.82 -16.35
N LEU A 124 -22.37 -14.57 -16.78
CA LEU A 124 -23.24 -14.20 -17.89
C LEU A 124 -22.76 -14.80 -19.22
N ILE A 125 -21.47 -14.73 -19.52
CA ILE A 125 -20.91 -15.30 -20.75
C ILE A 125 -21.14 -16.82 -20.77
N ILE A 126 -20.87 -17.51 -19.66
CA ILE A 126 -21.11 -18.95 -19.55
C ILE A 126 -22.59 -19.27 -19.71
N PHE A 127 -23.48 -18.48 -19.11
CA PHE A 127 -24.92 -18.64 -19.27
C PHE A 127 -25.34 -18.53 -20.74
N LEU A 128 -24.85 -17.52 -21.45
CA LEU A 128 -25.17 -17.33 -22.87
C LEU A 128 -24.66 -18.47 -23.75
N LEU A 129 -23.47 -19.00 -23.44
CA LEU A 129 -22.93 -20.16 -24.14
C LEU A 129 -23.80 -21.39 -23.91
N LEU A 130 -24.16 -21.69 -22.65
CA LEU A 130 -25.03 -22.82 -22.32
C LEU A 130 -26.42 -22.66 -22.92
N TYR A 131 -26.99 -21.45 -22.86
CA TYR A 131 -28.28 -21.15 -23.47
C TYR A 131 -28.27 -21.41 -24.98
N LYS A 132 -27.18 -21.04 -25.67
CA LYS A 132 -27.03 -21.32 -27.11
C LYS A 132 -26.83 -22.81 -27.40
N THR A 133 -26.15 -23.54 -26.52
CA THR A 133 -25.94 -24.98 -26.66
C THR A 133 -27.23 -25.78 -26.48
N TYR A 134 -28.06 -25.43 -25.49
CA TYR A 134 -29.29 -26.17 -25.17
C TYR A 134 -30.55 -25.58 -25.78
N ASN A 135 -30.51 -24.33 -26.27
CA ASN A 135 -31.69 -23.55 -26.67
C ASN A 135 -32.79 -23.47 -25.59
N SER A 136 -32.42 -23.64 -24.31
CA SER A 136 -33.35 -23.72 -23.19
C SER A 136 -32.82 -22.93 -22.00
N PHE A 137 -33.62 -21.95 -21.56
CA PHE A 137 -33.31 -21.13 -20.38
C PHE A 137 -33.28 -21.96 -19.09
N LYS A 138 -34.17 -22.96 -18.98
CA LYS A 138 -34.29 -23.80 -17.78
C LYS A 138 -33.06 -24.68 -17.59
N GLU A 139 -32.61 -25.31 -18.67
CA GLU A 139 -31.44 -26.19 -18.66
C GLU A 139 -30.15 -25.41 -18.37
N ALA A 140 -29.93 -24.27 -19.04
CA ALA A 140 -28.77 -23.42 -18.78
C ALA A 140 -28.74 -22.90 -17.33
N SER A 141 -29.89 -22.52 -16.78
CA SER A 141 -29.99 -22.07 -15.38
C SER A 141 -29.69 -23.19 -14.38
N HIS A 142 -30.14 -24.42 -14.67
CA HIS A 142 -29.89 -25.58 -13.80
C HIS A 142 -28.38 -25.87 -13.67
N VAL A 143 -27.66 -25.85 -14.79
CA VAL A 143 -26.20 -26.05 -14.80
C VAL A 143 -25.47 -24.96 -14.01
N ILE A 144 -25.84 -23.69 -14.19
CA ILE A 144 -25.21 -22.58 -13.45
C ILE A 144 -25.51 -22.66 -11.96
N LEU A 145 -26.72 -23.08 -11.58
CA LEU A 145 -27.09 -23.20 -10.17
C LEU A 145 -26.21 -24.22 -9.43
N ALA A 146 -25.73 -25.26 -10.10
CA ALA A 146 -24.82 -26.24 -9.52
C ALA A 146 -23.48 -25.63 -9.07
N VAL A 147 -23.03 -24.53 -9.70
CA VAL A 147 -21.75 -23.90 -9.41
C VAL A 147 -21.70 -23.28 -8.00
N PRO A 148 -22.62 -22.38 -7.58
CA PRO A 148 -22.65 -21.88 -6.21
C PRO A 148 -22.67 -22.98 -5.15
N PHE A 149 -23.36 -24.10 -5.40
CA PHE A 149 -23.38 -25.23 -4.47
C PHE A 149 -22.01 -25.92 -4.36
N ALA A 150 -21.35 -26.20 -5.49
CA ALA A 150 -20.01 -26.77 -5.50
C ALA A 150 -18.99 -25.85 -4.78
N LEU A 151 -19.00 -24.56 -5.13
CA LEU A 151 -18.11 -23.57 -4.50
C LEU A 151 -18.35 -23.47 -2.98
N SER A 152 -19.62 -23.45 -2.54
CA SER A 152 -19.97 -23.40 -1.12
C SER A 152 -19.42 -24.61 -0.35
N GLY A 153 -19.49 -25.81 -0.93
CA GLY A 153 -18.89 -27.01 -0.36
C GLY A 153 -17.37 -26.90 -0.21
N GLY A 154 -16.68 -26.34 -1.21
CA GLY A 154 -15.24 -26.07 -1.17
C GLY A 154 -14.86 -25.08 -0.06
N VAL A 155 -15.61 -23.99 0.08
CA VAL A 155 -15.38 -22.98 1.14
C VAL A 155 -15.59 -23.59 2.53
N PHE A 156 -16.65 -24.38 2.69
CA PHE A 156 -16.95 -25.05 3.96
C PHE A 156 -15.83 -26.02 4.36
N LEU A 157 -15.34 -26.82 3.42
CA LEU A 157 -14.25 -27.76 3.67
C LEU A 157 -12.95 -27.05 4.07
N LEU A 158 -12.60 -25.96 3.39
CA LEU A 158 -11.41 -25.17 3.75
C LEU A 158 -11.51 -24.57 5.15
N LYS A 159 -12.69 -24.07 5.50
CA LYS A 159 -12.96 -23.54 6.84
C LYS A 159 -12.81 -24.62 7.91
N LEU A 160 -13.33 -25.83 7.64
CA LEU A 160 -13.24 -26.97 8.55
C LEU A 160 -11.78 -27.44 8.73
N LEU A 161 -10.98 -27.41 7.67
CA LEU A 161 -9.56 -27.77 7.69
C LEU A 161 -8.64 -26.65 8.20
N GLY A 162 -9.16 -25.44 8.41
CA GLY A 162 -8.38 -24.29 8.86
C GLY A 162 -7.35 -23.78 7.83
N TYR A 163 -7.58 -24.01 6.54
CA TYR A 163 -6.67 -23.53 5.49
C TYR A 163 -6.96 -22.08 5.08
N ASN A 164 -5.89 -21.33 4.82
CA ASN A 164 -5.96 -19.98 4.30
C ASN A 164 -6.23 -19.97 2.80
N PHE A 165 -6.94 -18.95 2.31
CA PHE A 165 -7.07 -18.70 0.87
C PHE A 165 -5.71 -18.33 0.29
N SER A 166 -5.13 -19.25 -0.48
CA SER A 166 -3.86 -19.07 -1.19
C SER A 166 -4.06 -19.21 -2.71
N VAL A 167 -3.01 -18.89 -3.48
CA VAL A 167 -3.03 -19.08 -4.95
C VAL A 167 -3.33 -20.54 -5.32
N ALA A 168 -2.81 -21.52 -4.56
CA ALA A 168 -3.10 -22.93 -4.78
C ALA A 168 -4.58 -23.28 -4.57
N VAL A 169 -5.19 -22.70 -3.53
CA VAL A 169 -6.63 -22.86 -3.26
C VAL A 169 -7.46 -22.30 -4.42
N TRP A 170 -7.09 -21.13 -4.97
CA TRP A 170 -7.77 -20.56 -6.14
C TRP A 170 -7.71 -21.46 -7.37
N VAL A 171 -6.56 -22.09 -7.65
CA VAL A 171 -6.44 -23.07 -8.75
C VAL A 171 -7.37 -24.27 -8.51
N GLY A 172 -7.47 -24.74 -7.27
CA GLY A 172 -8.42 -25.79 -6.89
C GLY A 172 -9.88 -25.40 -7.13
N PHE A 173 -10.28 -24.17 -6.81
CA PHE A 173 -11.63 -23.68 -7.08
C PHE A 173 -11.95 -23.55 -8.58
N ILE A 174 -10.97 -23.20 -9.41
CA ILE A 174 -11.16 -23.17 -10.88
C ILE A 174 -11.41 -24.59 -11.40
N ALA A 175 -10.67 -25.59 -10.91
CA ALA A 175 -10.91 -26.99 -11.25
C ALA A 175 -12.27 -27.49 -10.72
N LEU A 176 -12.65 -27.11 -9.51
CA LEU A 176 -13.96 -27.42 -8.92
C LEU A 176 -15.10 -26.81 -9.74
N PHE A 177 -14.94 -25.58 -10.21
CA PHE A 177 -15.90 -24.93 -11.09
C PHE A 177 -16.07 -25.71 -12.39
N GLY A 178 -14.97 -26.07 -13.07
CA GLY A 178 -15.02 -26.79 -14.33
C GLY A 178 -15.67 -28.17 -14.21
N THR A 179 -15.31 -28.91 -13.16
CA THR A 179 -15.91 -30.23 -12.87
C THR A 179 -17.40 -30.12 -12.53
N ALA A 180 -17.80 -29.13 -11.73
CA ALA A 180 -19.21 -28.90 -11.41
C ALA A 180 -20.05 -28.56 -12.66
N VAL A 181 -19.54 -27.72 -13.55
CA VAL A 181 -20.21 -27.40 -14.82
C VAL A 181 -20.30 -28.64 -15.71
N GLN A 182 -19.22 -29.42 -15.84
CA GLN A 182 -19.23 -30.67 -16.61
C GLN A 182 -20.28 -31.65 -16.08
N THR A 183 -20.34 -31.86 -14.77
CA THR A 183 -21.35 -32.75 -14.15
C THR A 183 -22.76 -32.21 -14.37
N GLY A 184 -22.97 -30.91 -14.22
CA GLY A 184 -24.27 -30.27 -14.49
C GLY A 184 -24.70 -30.46 -15.94
N VAL A 185 -23.79 -30.30 -16.89
CA VAL A 185 -24.01 -30.55 -18.32
C VAL A 185 -24.39 -32.01 -18.59
N VAL A 186 -23.71 -32.97 -17.97
CA VAL A 186 -24.00 -34.40 -18.14
C VAL A 186 -25.41 -34.74 -17.61
N MET A 187 -25.81 -34.22 -16.44
CA MET A 187 -27.15 -34.44 -15.88
C MET A 187 -28.30 -33.81 -16.69
N VAL A 188 -28.01 -32.83 -17.55
CA VAL A 188 -29.02 -32.23 -18.44
C VAL A 188 -29.18 -33.04 -19.72
N ILE A 189 -28.10 -33.66 -20.21
CA ILE A 189 -28.10 -34.42 -21.46
C ILE A 189 -28.68 -35.83 -21.27
N TYR A 190 -28.45 -36.44 -20.11
CA TYR A 190 -28.88 -37.79 -19.74
C TYR A 190 -30.00 -37.75 -18.70
#